data_AF-A0A209BVT3-F1
#
_entry.id   AF-A0A209BVT3-F1
#
_cell.length_a   1.000
_cell.length_b   1.000
_cell.length_c   1.000
_cell.angle_alpha   90.00
_cell.angle_beta   90.00
_cell.angle_gamma   90.00
#
_symmetry.space_group_name_H-M   'P 1'
#
loop_
_entity.id
_entity.type
_entity.pdbx_description
1 polymer ?
#
loop_
_entity_poly.entity_id
_entity_poly.type
_entity_poly.pdbx_seq_one_letter_code
_entity_poly.pdbx_strand_id
1 'polypeptide(L)'
;MSAATDTESATRAPCLTGIKTAMLVTDLGFLLYWSVALLALIPAEYAYKDYDDPVMSDWNYSFLPLDTAASVTGLLSLALSRGALGRRAHRHRPLWLPLMLVSLTLTSTAGLQAVVFWALRGDWSPTWWIPNLALLLFPVYAITVLLRHGGTTTHWPARRQPGR
;
A
#
# COMPACT_ATOMS: atom_id res chain seq x y z
N MET A 1 -23.12 -6.37 29.91
CA MET A 1 -22.89 -5.84 28.54
C MET A 1 -21.43 -5.38 28.46
N SER A 2 -20.47 -6.31 28.29
CA SER A 2 -19.01 -6.03 28.38
C SER A 2 -18.12 -7.01 27.59
N ALA A 3 -18.63 -8.16 27.12
CA ALA A 3 -17.82 -9.19 26.44
C ALA A 3 -17.60 -8.93 24.93
N ALA A 4 -18.48 -8.15 24.30
CA ALA A 4 -18.39 -7.86 22.86
C ALA A 4 -17.24 -6.89 22.52
N THR A 5 -16.98 -5.91 23.40
CA THR A 5 -15.94 -4.89 23.22
C THR A 5 -14.51 -5.44 23.32
N ASP A 6 -14.29 -6.43 24.19
CA ASP A 6 -12.95 -7.00 24.41
C ASP A 6 -12.54 -7.97 23.29
N THR A 7 -13.48 -8.76 22.78
CA THR A 7 -13.26 -9.71 21.68
C THR A 7 -12.98 -8.99 20.36
N GLU A 8 -13.67 -7.86 20.13
CA GLU A 8 -13.50 -7.05 18.92
C GLU A 8 -12.15 -6.30 18.92
N SER A 9 -11.73 -5.80 20.08
CA SER A 9 -10.40 -5.19 20.27
C SER A 9 -9.26 -6.17 20.03
N ALA A 10 -9.37 -7.39 20.59
CA ALA A 10 -8.37 -8.44 20.45
C ALA A 10 -8.19 -8.92 19.00
N THR A 11 -9.25 -8.88 18.19
CA THR A 11 -9.20 -9.29 16.76
C THR A 11 -8.72 -8.16 15.84
N ARG A 12 -8.93 -6.88 16.24
CA ARG A 12 -8.54 -5.69 15.45
C ARG A 12 -7.02 -5.46 15.41
N ALA A 13 -6.33 -5.65 16.53
CA ALA A 13 -4.89 -5.36 16.63
C ALA A 13 -4.00 -6.27 15.75
N PRO A 14 -4.24 -7.60 15.66
CA PRO A 14 -3.52 -8.49 14.76
C PRO A 14 -3.74 -8.13 13.28
N CYS A 15 -4.98 -7.88 12.86
CA CYS A 15 -5.32 -7.56 11.46
C CYS A 15 -4.62 -6.28 10.97
N LEU A 16 -4.65 -5.21 11.79
CA LEU A 16 -3.99 -3.96 11.43
C LEU A 16 -2.46 -4.10 11.42
N THR A 17 -1.91 -4.93 12.30
CA THR A 17 -0.46 -5.24 12.30
C THR A 17 -0.07 -6.01 11.05
N GLY A 18 -0.89 -6.96 10.61
CA GLY A 18 -0.70 -7.70 9.36
C GLY A 18 -0.71 -6.78 8.14
N ILE A 19 -1.71 -5.88 8.02
CA ILE A 19 -1.79 -4.90 6.92
C ILE A 19 -0.55 -4.02 6.87
N LYS A 20 -0.13 -3.47 8.01
CA LYS A 20 1.06 -2.61 8.10
C LYS A 20 2.34 -3.34 7.71
N THR A 21 2.43 -4.64 8.03
CA THR A 21 3.58 -5.48 7.69
C THR A 21 3.60 -5.80 6.21
N ALA A 22 2.48 -6.23 5.64
CA ALA A 22 2.35 -6.49 4.20
C ALA A 22 2.71 -5.24 3.39
N MET A 23 2.17 -4.10 3.78
CA MET A 23 2.46 -2.81 3.16
C MET A 23 3.94 -2.42 3.25
N LEU A 24 4.58 -2.60 4.41
CA LEU A 24 6.03 -2.35 4.55
C LEU A 24 6.85 -3.25 3.62
N VAL A 25 6.51 -4.53 3.52
CA VAL A 25 7.20 -5.48 2.63
C VAL A 25 7.02 -5.07 1.17
N THR A 26 5.80 -4.69 0.77
CA THR A 26 5.51 -4.21 -0.58
C THR A 26 6.28 -2.93 -0.91
N ASP A 27 6.24 -1.93 -0.04
CA ASP A 27 6.94 -0.64 -0.25
C ASP A 27 8.46 -0.86 -0.39
N LEU A 28 9.06 -1.69 0.47
CA LEU A 28 10.48 -2.04 0.37
C LEU A 28 10.78 -2.85 -0.90
N GLY A 29 9.87 -3.73 -1.31
CA GLY A 29 9.97 -4.50 -2.54
C GLY A 29 9.99 -3.61 -3.78
N PHE A 30 9.08 -2.63 -3.86
CA PHE A 30 9.06 -1.65 -4.95
C PHE A 30 10.35 -0.83 -5.01
N LEU A 31 10.78 -0.26 -3.88
CA LEU A 31 12.00 0.55 -3.84
C LEU A 31 13.23 -0.28 -4.20
N LEU A 32 13.31 -1.53 -3.74
CA LEU A 32 14.40 -2.43 -4.09
C LEU A 32 14.38 -2.76 -5.59
N TYR A 33 13.24 -3.19 -6.13
CA TYR A 33 13.08 -3.50 -7.55
C TYR A 33 13.50 -2.32 -8.42
N TRP A 34 12.97 -1.12 -8.16
CA TRP A 34 13.29 0.07 -8.95
C TRP A 34 14.74 0.51 -8.78
N SER A 35 15.33 0.38 -7.59
CA SER A 35 16.75 0.68 -7.40
C SER A 35 17.62 -0.25 -8.25
N VAL A 36 17.31 -1.55 -8.23
CA VAL A 36 18.07 -2.56 -8.97
C VAL A 36 17.86 -2.41 -10.49
N ALA A 37 16.65 -2.09 -10.93
CA ALA A 37 16.32 -1.84 -12.34
C ALA A 37 17.02 -0.58 -12.88
N LEU A 38 16.94 0.55 -12.17
CA LEU A 38 17.56 1.82 -12.59
C LEU A 38 19.10 1.77 -12.57
N LEU A 39 19.68 0.97 -11.69
CA LEU A 39 21.13 0.73 -11.65
C LEU A 39 21.60 -0.34 -12.66
N ALA A 40 20.68 -0.89 -13.47
CA ALA A 40 20.96 -1.96 -14.44
C ALA A 40 21.68 -3.17 -13.82
N LEU A 41 21.34 -3.50 -12.57
CA LEU A 41 21.98 -4.59 -11.81
C LEU A 41 21.38 -5.96 -12.10
N ILE A 42 20.21 -6.01 -12.74
CA ILE A 42 19.60 -7.24 -13.26
C ILE A 42 19.87 -7.28 -14.78
N PRO A 43 20.27 -8.43 -15.34
CA PRO A 43 20.35 -8.59 -16.80
C PRO A 43 19.00 -8.23 -17.43
N ALA A 44 19.02 -7.48 -18.53
CA ALA A 44 17.85 -6.87 -19.14
C ALA A 44 16.66 -7.84 -19.31
N GLU A 45 16.94 -9.07 -19.74
CA GLU A 45 15.97 -10.16 -19.92
C GLU A 45 15.21 -10.59 -18.65
N TYR A 46 15.74 -10.32 -17.46
CA TYR A 46 15.11 -10.65 -16.17
C TYR A 46 14.45 -9.45 -15.49
N ALA A 47 14.68 -8.22 -15.97
CA ALA A 47 14.10 -7.01 -15.37
C ALA A 47 12.59 -6.95 -15.63
N TYR A 48 12.17 -7.20 -16.87
CA TYR A 48 10.79 -7.37 -17.29
C TYR A 48 10.73 -8.16 -18.61
N LYS A 49 9.58 -8.76 -18.92
CA LYS A 49 9.40 -9.57 -20.14
C LYS A 49 9.64 -8.72 -21.39
N ASP A 50 10.20 -9.31 -22.44
CA ASP A 50 10.37 -8.70 -23.76
C ASP A 50 11.04 -7.32 -23.70
N TYR A 51 12.15 -7.23 -22.96
CA TYR A 51 12.88 -5.98 -22.68
C TYR A 51 13.22 -5.16 -23.93
N ASP A 52 13.52 -5.84 -25.04
CA ASP A 52 13.90 -5.21 -26.31
C ASP A 52 12.71 -4.56 -27.05
N ASP A 53 11.47 -4.84 -26.65
CA ASP A 53 10.29 -4.14 -27.16
C ASP A 53 10.16 -2.78 -26.47
N PRO A 54 10.35 -1.65 -27.19
CA PRO A 54 10.26 -0.32 -26.59
C PRO A 54 8.88 -0.04 -25.99
N VAL A 55 7.80 -0.63 -26.51
CA VAL A 55 6.45 -0.49 -25.94
C VAL A 55 6.38 -1.19 -24.58
N MET A 56 7.04 -2.33 -24.45
CA MET A 56 7.08 -3.10 -23.20
C MET A 56 7.95 -2.40 -22.15
N SER A 57 9.06 -1.81 -22.59
CA SER A 57 9.89 -0.91 -21.78
C SER A 57 9.07 0.26 -21.24
N ASP A 58 8.48 1.08 -22.11
CA ASP A 58 7.72 2.27 -21.70
C ASP A 58 6.54 1.91 -20.77
N TRP A 59 5.87 0.80 -21.08
CA TRP A 59 4.82 0.26 -20.22
C TRP A 59 5.34 -0.11 -18.83
N ASN A 60 6.46 -0.83 -18.72
CA ASN A 60 7.06 -1.17 -17.43
C ASN A 60 7.52 0.09 -16.67
N TYR A 61 8.18 1.03 -17.34
CA TYR A 61 8.62 2.30 -16.73
C TYR A 61 7.45 3.19 -16.28
N SER A 62 6.25 3.02 -16.83
CA SER A 62 5.06 3.72 -16.35
C SER A 62 4.69 3.38 -14.89
N PHE A 63 5.16 2.25 -14.36
CA PHE A 63 4.95 1.84 -12.97
C PHE A 63 5.88 2.59 -12.01
N LEU A 64 7.06 3.07 -12.44
CA LEU A 64 8.01 3.76 -11.57
C LEU A 64 7.39 4.92 -10.78
N PRO A 65 6.71 5.91 -11.40
CA PRO A 65 6.09 7.00 -10.65
C PRO A 65 4.97 6.50 -9.73
N LEU A 66 4.23 5.46 -10.14
CA LEU A 66 3.12 4.90 -9.39
C LEU A 66 3.60 4.17 -8.13
N ASP A 67 4.53 3.23 -8.28
CA ASP A 67 5.13 2.43 -7.21
C ASP A 67 5.90 3.30 -6.24
N THR A 68 6.59 4.33 -6.74
CA THR A 68 7.29 5.31 -5.90
C THR A 68 6.28 6.12 -5.08
N ALA A 69 5.20 6.61 -5.69
CA ALA A 69 4.16 7.33 -4.96
C ALA A 69 3.47 6.44 -3.91
N ALA A 70 3.18 5.18 -4.25
CA ALA A 70 2.64 4.19 -3.33
C ALA A 70 3.59 3.99 -2.12
N SER A 71 4.88 3.79 -2.39
CA SER A 71 5.90 3.55 -1.36
C SER A 71 6.14 4.77 -0.47
N VAL A 72 6.23 5.97 -1.06
CA VAL A 72 6.42 7.21 -0.29
C VAL A 72 5.24 7.44 0.63
N THR A 73 4.01 7.43 0.09
CA THR A 73 2.81 7.61 0.91
C THR A 73 2.67 6.51 1.97
N GLY A 74 3.07 5.30 1.63
CA GLY A 74 2.99 4.16 2.53
C GLY A 74 3.96 4.22 3.71
N LEU A 75 5.25 4.44 3.44
CA LEU A 75 6.25 4.61 4.47
C LEU A 75 5.98 5.81 5.37
N LEU A 76 5.51 6.94 4.81
CA LEU A 76 5.07 8.09 5.61
C LEU A 76 3.88 7.74 6.51
N SER A 77 2.89 7.00 6.01
CA SER A 77 1.76 6.52 6.81
C SER A 77 2.25 5.68 8.00
N LEU A 78 3.13 4.72 7.75
CA LEU A 78 3.67 3.83 8.77
C LEU A 78 4.45 4.62 9.83
N ALA A 79 5.33 5.54 9.40
CA ALA A 79 6.12 6.39 10.28
C ALA A 79 5.24 7.29 11.17
N LEU A 80 4.19 7.90 10.61
CA LEU A 80 3.22 8.70 11.37
C LEU A 80 2.40 7.84 12.34
N SER A 81 2.00 6.64 11.92
CA SER A 81 1.22 5.73 12.77
C SER A 81 2.01 5.25 14.00
N ARG A 82 3.34 5.09 13.85
CA ARG A 82 4.28 4.67 14.91
C ARG A 82 4.82 5.84 15.74
N GLY A 83 4.54 7.08 15.35
CA GLY A 83 5.11 8.26 16.01
C GLY A 83 6.62 8.42 15.80
N ALA A 84 7.18 7.81 14.77
CA ALA A 84 8.63 7.75 14.53
C ALA A 84 9.24 9.09 14.07
N LEU A 85 8.42 10.02 13.57
CA LEU A 85 8.85 11.32 13.00
C LEU A 85 9.02 12.45 14.04
N GLY A 86 9.10 12.12 15.33
CA GLY A 86 9.36 13.09 16.41
C GLY A 86 8.19 14.02 16.76
N ARG A 87 8.43 14.96 17.70
CA ARG A 87 7.37 15.80 18.31
C ARG A 87 6.63 16.69 17.31
N ARG A 88 7.32 17.21 16.29
CA ARG A 88 6.73 18.10 15.27
C ARG A 88 5.73 17.37 14.37
N ALA A 89 5.98 16.10 14.08
CA ALA A 89 5.10 15.28 13.27
C ALA A 89 3.86 14.78 14.03
N HIS A 90 3.81 14.95 15.36
CA HIS A 90 2.64 14.54 16.15
C HIS A 90 1.36 15.28 15.74
N ARG A 91 1.48 16.54 15.30
CA ARG A 91 0.36 17.31 14.71
C ARG A 91 -0.20 16.67 13.44
N HIS A 92 0.64 15.97 12.70
CA HIS A 92 0.29 15.28 11.45
C HIS A 92 -0.08 13.82 11.67
N ARG A 93 -0.08 13.33 12.91
CA ARG A 93 -0.50 11.97 13.24
C ARG A 93 -1.83 11.59 12.58
N PRO A 94 -2.89 12.45 12.52
CA PRO A 94 -4.15 12.09 11.87
C PRO A 94 -4.04 11.74 10.37
N LEU A 95 -2.97 12.17 9.68
CA LEU A 95 -2.77 11.91 8.24
C LEU A 95 -2.34 10.47 7.93
N TRP A 96 -2.00 9.67 8.95
CA TRP A 96 -1.53 8.30 8.73
C TRP A 96 -2.55 7.45 7.95
N LEU A 97 -3.84 7.54 8.30
CA LEU A 97 -4.88 6.73 7.66
C LEU A 97 -5.16 7.17 6.21
N PRO A 98 -5.37 8.47 5.90
CA PRO A 98 -5.46 8.92 4.51
C PRO A 98 -4.27 8.50 3.66
N LEU A 99 -3.04 8.65 4.16
CA LEU A 99 -1.83 8.24 3.44
C LEU A 99 -1.77 6.72 3.21
N MET A 100 -2.25 5.92 4.18
CA MET A 100 -2.37 4.47 4.01
C MET A 100 -3.33 4.13 2.89
N LEU A 101 -4.51 4.77 2.85
CA LEU A 101 -5.51 4.53 1.82
C LEU A 101 -5.00 4.92 0.43
N VAL A 102 -4.27 6.04 0.32
CA VAL A 102 -3.62 6.44 -0.94
C VAL A 102 -2.63 5.37 -1.39
N SER A 103 -1.71 4.95 -0.52
CA SER A 103 -0.72 3.92 -0.83
C SER A 103 -1.35 2.60 -1.26
N LEU A 104 -2.35 2.12 -0.51
CA LEU A 104 -3.08 0.88 -0.84
C LEU A 104 -3.81 0.99 -2.19
N THR A 105 -4.42 2.14 -2.46
CA THR A 105 -5.11 2.38 -3.74
C THR A 105 -4.12 2.36 -4.90
N LEU A 106 -3.00 3.09 -4.80
CA LEU A 106 -1.98 3.14 -5.85
C LEU A 106 -1.37 1.76 -6.10
N THR A 107 -1.09 1.01 -5.05
CA THR A 107 -0.59 -0.38 -5.14
C THR A 107 -1.60 -1.29 -5.87
N SER A 108 -2.88 -1.19 -5.54
CA SER A 108 -3.93 -1.94 -6.22
C SER A 108 -4.08 -1.53 -7.68
N THR A 109 -3.92 -0.24 -7.98
CA THR A 109 -3.96 0.28 -9.35
C THR A 109 -2.80 -0.29 -10.17
N ALA A 110 -1.59 -0.35 -9.61
CA ALA A 110 -0.45 -1.00 -10.26
C ALA A 110 -0.77 -2.48 -10.58
N GLY A 111 -1.19 -3.25 -9.57
CA GLY A 111 -1.57 -4.65 -9.78
C GLY A 111 -2.66 -4.83 -10.83
N LEU A 112 -3.68 -3.97 -10.84
CA LEU A 112 -4.76 -3.99 -11.84
C LEU A 112 -4.25 -3.70 -13.25
N GLN A 113 -3.43 -2.66 -13.42
CA GLN A 113 -2.85 -2.31 -14.73
C GLN A 113 -2.08 -3.49 -15.31
N ALA A 114 -1.28 -4.17 -14.48
CA ALA A 114 -0.52 -5.34 -14.90
C ALA A 114 -1.40 -6.55 -15.26
N VAL A 115 -2.37 -6.89 -14.41
CA VAL A 115 -3.30 -8.00 -14.67
C VAL A 115 -4.09 -7.77 -15.95
N VAL A 116 -4.63 -6.57 -16.15
CA VAL A 116 -5.39 -6.22 -17.36
C VAL A 116 -4.50 -6.27 -18.60
N PHE A 117 -3.27 -5.75 -18.52
CA PHE A 117 -2.33 -5.79 -19.64
C PHE A 117 -2.05 -7.22 -20.09
N TRP A 118 -1.72 -8.13 -19.16
CA TRP A 118 -1.42 -9.52 -19.49
C TRP A 118 -2.64 -10.29 -19.99
N ALA A 119 -3.81 -10.05 -19.40
CA ALA A 119 -5.07 -10.63 -19.87
C ALA A 119 -5.39 -10.22 -21.32
N LEU A 120 -5.21 -8.94 -21.66
CA LEU A 120 -5.44 -8.44 -23.03
C LEU A 120 -4.46 -9.01 -24.05
N ARG A 121 -3.22 -9.30 -23.64
CA ARG A 121 -2.23 -9.99 -24.48
C ARG A 121 -2.40 -11.50 -24.54
N GLY A 122 -3.29 -12.08 -23.73
CA GLY A 122 -3.52 -13.52 -23.65
C GLY A 122 -2.34 -14.30 -23.05
N ASP A 123 -1.47 -13.63 -22.29
CA ASP A 123 -0.36 -14.28 -21.58
C ASP A 123 -0.80 -14.61 -20.15
N TRP A 124 -0.73 -15.90 -19.80
CA TRP A 124 -1.15 -16.45 -18.50
C TRP A 124 0.01 -16.97 -17.66
N SER A 125 1.24 -16.53 -17.96
CA SER A 125 2.43 -16.95 -17.22
C SER A 125 2.30 -16.66 -15.72
N PRO A 126 2.43 -17.67 -14.85
CA PRO A 126 2.36 -17.49 -13.40
C PRO A 126 3.39 -16.49 -12.87
N THR A 127 4.55 -16.39 -13.52
CA THR A 127 5.63 -15.46 -13.15
C THR A 127 5.16 -14.01 -13.14
N TRP A 128 4.28 -13.63 -14.06
CA TRP A 128 3.73 -12.28 -14.15
C TRP A 128 2.38 -12.15 -13.45
N TRP A 129 1.58 -13.22 -13.42
CA TRP A 129 0.26 -13.16 -12.81
C TRP A 129 0.29 -13.15 -11.28
N ILE A 130 1.07 -14.02 -10.64
CA ILE A 130 1.09 -14.17 -9.18
C ILE A 130 1.47 -12.87 -8.46
N PRO A 131 2.61 -12.20 -8.77
CA PRO A 131 2.97 -10.98 -8.07
C PRO A 131 1.95 -9.86 -8.30
N ASN A 132 1.45 -9.71 -9.53
CA ASN A 132 0.50 -8.64 -9.86
C ASN A 132 -0.89 -8.87 -9.26
N LEU A 133 -1.35 -10.12 -9.16
CA LEU A 133 -2.55 -10.46 -8.39
C LEU A 133 -2.37 -10.19 -6.90
N ALA A 134 -1.20 -10.47 -6.33
CA ALA A 134 -0.93 -10.12 -4.94
C ALA A 134 -1.02 -8.61 -4.71
N LEU A 135 -0.39 -7.81 -5.58
CA LEU A 135 -0.46 -6.34 -5.56
C LEU A 135 -1.88 -5.81 -5.75
N LEU A 136 -2.71 -6.50 -6.53
CA LEU A 136 -4.12 -6.14 -6.71
C LEU A 136 -4.98 -6.48 -5.48
N LEU A 137 -4.86 -7.71 -4.97
CA LEU A 137 -5.84 -8.27 -4.03
C LEU A 137 -5.56 -7.88 -2.59
N PHE A 138 -4.30 -7.83 -2.15
CA PHE A 138 -3.99 -7.49 -0.76
C PHE A 138 -4.47 -6.07 -0.38
N PRO A 139 -4.30 -5.03 -1.20
CA PRO A 139 -4.73 -3.70 -0.80
C PRO A 139 -6.24 -3.55 -0.81
N VAL A 140 -6.94 -4.22 -1.73
CA VAL A 140 -8.41 -4.29 -1.72
C VAL A 140 -8.89 -4.92 -0.41
N TYR A 141 -8.31 -6.05 -0.02
CA TYR A 141 -8.60 -6.67 1.28
C TYR A 141 -8.32 -5.70 2.43
N ALA A 142 -7.14 -5.06 2.47
CA ALA A 142 -6.76 -4.12 3.51
C ALA A 142 -7.73 -2.93 3.60
N ILE A 143 -8.12 -2.33 2.47
CA ILE A 143 -9.10 -1.25 2.41
C ILE A 143 -10.45 -1.71 2.96
N THR A 144 -10.94 -2.89 2.57
CA THR A 144 -12.23 -3.41 3.09
C THR A 144 -12.19 -3.61 4.61
N VAL A 145 -11.07 -4.09 5.15
CA VAL A 145 -10.88 -4.20 6.60
C VAL A 145 -10.86 -2.81 7.23
N LEU A 146 -10.09 -1.86 6.70
CA LEU A 146 -10.03 -0.50 7.24
C LEU A 146 -11.39 0.21 7.23
N LEU A 147 -12.19 0.05 6.16
CA LEU A 147 -13.52 0.66 6.05
C LEU A 147 -14.53 0.05 7.02
N ARG A 148 -14.50 -1.29 7.19
CA ARG A 148 -15.38 -1.98 8.16
C ARG A 148 -15.11 -1.58 9.61
N HIS A 149 -13.89 -1.17 9.92
CA HIS A 149 -13.45 -0.88 11.29
C HIS A 149 -13.22 0.62 11.56
N GLY A 150 -13.10 1.45 10.52
CA GLY A 150 -12.86 2.90 10.61
C GLY A 150 -14.12 3.75 10.85
N GLY A 151 -15.31 3.17 10.77
CA GLY A 151 -16.59 3.86 10.99
C GLY A 151 -16.87 4.32 12.43
N THR A 152 -15.99 4.02 13.40
CA THR A 152 -16.20 4.36 14.82
C THR A 152 -15.38 5.55 15.34
N THR A 153 -14.58 6.21 14.50
CA THR A 153 -13.70 7.32 14.94
C THR A 153 -14.18 8.74 14.59
N THR A 154 -15.44 8.93 14.19
CA THR A 154 -16.06 10.27 14.08
C THR A 154 -17.12 10.49 15.14
N HIS A 155 -16.71 10.43 16.41
CA HIS A 155 -17.28 11.31 17.43
C HIS A 155 -16.11 12.06 18.06
N TRP A 156 -15.74 13.16 17.41
CA TRP A 156 -14.97 14.21 18.08
C TRP A 156 -15.89 14.82 19.14
N PRO A 157 -15.64 14.65 20.45
CA PRO A 157 -16.35 15.45 21.42
C PRO A 157 -15.82 16.86 21.21
N ALA A 158 -16.68 17.75 20.70
CA ALA A 158 -16.46 19.17 20.81
C ALA A 158 -16.02 19.44 22.25
N ARG A 159 -14.81 20.00 22.42
CA ARG A 159 -14.32 20.45 23.72
C ARG A 159 -15.44 21.28 24.32
N ARG A 160 -16.02 20.81 25.43
CA ARG A 160 -16.79 21.71 26.29
C ARG A 160 -15.86 22.86 26.64
N GLN A 161 -16.20 24.07 26.19
CA GLN A 161 -15.61 25.26 26.78
C GLN A 161 -15.88 25.18 28.29
N PRO A 162 -14.85 25.26 29.15
CA PRO A 162 -15.09 25.48 30.56
C PRO A 162 -15.71 26.87 30.68
N GLY A 163 -16.88 26.90 31.30
CA GLY A 163 -17.79 28.04 31.25
C GLY A 163 -17.16 29.37 31.64
N ARG A 164 -17.62 30.42 30.97
CA ARG A 164 -17.92 31.74 31.53
C ARG A 164 -19.13 32.29 30.79
#